data_AF-A0A220DC49-F1
#
_entry.id   AF-A0A220DC49-F1
#
_cell.length_a   1.000
_cell.length_b   1.000
_cell.length_c   1.000
_cell.angle_alpha   90.00
_cell.angle_beta   90.00
_cell.angle_gamma   90.00
#
_symmetry.space_group_name_H-M   'P 1'
#
loop_
_entity.id
_entity.type
_entity.pdbx_description
1 polymer ?
#
loop_
_entity_poly.entity_id
_entity_poly.type
_entity_poly.pdbx_seq_one_letter_code
_entity_poly.pdbx_strand_id
1 'polypeptide(L)'
;VDNVYGFGRRGDGQSHASFINTFQRGPQESVWETVPQPCWDAFTAGGANGFLDIFQKASGFAKQWKYTAAPDADARAIQAVYWAKRWADEQGGSQSVNAIARKASKLGDFARCSFFDKYFKKLGCRSRSCPTASDYTSAHYLISWYKAWGG
;
A
#
# COMPACT_ATOMS: atom_id res chain seq x y z
N VAL A 1 -10.60 11.38 -5.22
CA VAL A 1 -10.68 11.53 -6.69
C VAL A 1 -10.73 13.00 -7.05
N ASP A 2 -11.74 13.76 -6.64
CA ASP A 2 -11.89 15.18 -7.01
C ASP A 2 -11.29 16.17 -6.00
N ASN A 3 -10.16 15.78 -5.39
CA ASN A 3 -9.41 16.61 -4.45
C ASN A 3 -10.24 17.26 -3.31
N VAL A 4 -11.27 16.56 -2.80
CA VAL A 4 -12.17 17.09 -1.75
C VAL A 4 -11.44 17.54 -0.48
N TYR A 5 -10.34 16.86 -0.12
CA TYR A 5 -9.51 17.24 1.03
C TYR A 5 -8.46 18.32 0.72
N GLY A 6 -8.30 18.72 -0.54
CA GLY A 6 -7.44 19.83 -0.93
C GLY A 6 -5.93 19.57 -0.82
N PHE A 7 -5.46 18.33 -0.68
CA PHE A 7 -4.03 18.04 -0.61
C PHE A 7 -3.33 18.00 -1.98
N GLY A 8 -4.09 17.71 -3.05
CA GLY A 8 -3.57 17.64 -4.40
C GLY A 8 -2.56 16.50 -4.64
N ARG A 9 -1.80 16.57 -5.73
CA ARG A 9 -0.74 15.60 -6.04
C ARG A 9 0.59 16.15 -5.56
N ARG A 10 1.32 15.35 -4.78
CA ARG A 10 2.63 15.75 -4.23
C ARG A 10 2.60 17.09 -3.49
N GLY A 11 1.49 17.38 -2.80
CA GLY A 11 1.31 18.57 -2.00
C GLY A 11 0.95 19.86 -2.77
N ASP A 12 0.60 19.77 -4.06
CA ASP A 12 0.26 20.94 -4.87
C ASP A 12 -1.09 21.60 -4.53
N GLY A 13 -1.91 20.96 -3.69
CA GLY A 13 -3.20 21.47 -3.24
C GLY A 13 -4.31 21.55 -4.30
N GLN A 14 -4.01 21.28 -5.57
CA GLN A 14 -4.90 21.57 -6.69
C GLN A 14 -5.25 20.32 -7.51
N SER A 15 -4.29 19.43 -7.74
CA SER A 15 -4.48 18.32 -8.67
C SER A 15 -5.54 17.32 -8.20
N HIS A 16 -6.33 16.82 -9.16
CA HIS A 16 -7.23 15.70 -8.95
C HIS A 16 -6.45 14.38 -8.78
N ALA A 17 -7.14 13.34 -8.33
CA ALA A 17 -6.58 12.05 -7.89
C ALA A 17 -5.45 12.24 -6.87
N SER A 18 -5.72 13.00 -5.81
CA SER A 18 -4.86 13.12 -4.64
C SER A 18 -4.76 11.80 -3.88
N PHE A 19 -3.53 11.35 -3.60
CA PHE A 19 -3.28 10.17 -2.77
C PHE A 19 -3.33 10.56 -1.30
N ILE A 20 -4.25 9.92 -0.57
CA ILE A 20 -4.45 10.10 0.86
C ILE A 20 -4.42 8.75 1.57
N ASN A 21 -4.26 8.80 2.89
CA ASN A 21 -4.49 7.66 3.76
C ASN A 21 -5.18 8.14 5.05
N THR A 22 -5.70 7.20 5.84
CA THR A 22 -6.51 7.47 7.04
C THR A 22 -6.05 6.62 8.21
N PHE A 23 -6.27 5.29 8.15
CA PHE A 23 -6.01 4.37 9.26
C PHE A 23 -4.52 4.23 9.57
N GLN A 24 -4.13 4.58 10.79
CA GLN A 24 -2.73 4.53 11.27
C GLN A 24 -2.60 4.28 12.78
N ARG A 25 -3.69 4.30 13.58
CA ARG A 25 -3.64 4.29 15.05
C ARG A 25 -4.19 3.01 15.70
N GLY A 26 -4.17 1.91 14.96
CA GLY A 26 -4.42 0.58 15.51
C GLY A 26 -5.89 0.14 15.48
N PRO A 27 -6.22 -0.99 16.13
CA PRO A 27 -7.45 -1.72 15.88
C PRO A 27 -8.74 -1.04 16.38
N GLN A 28 -8.62 -0.05 17.27
CA GLN A 28 -9.77 0.69 17.79
C GLN A 28 -10.02 1.99 17.01
N GLU A 29 -9.17 2.36 16.06
CA GLU A 29 -9.41 3.52 15.21
C GLU A 29 -10.48 3.17 14.17
N SER A 30 -11.74 3.51 14.47
CA SER A 30 -12.82 3.38 13.51
C SER A 30 -12.71 4.41 12.39
N VAL A 31 -13.48 4.23 11.32
CA VAL A 31 -13.51 5.19 10.19
C VAL A 31 -13.87 6.61 10.63
N TRP A 32 -14.65 6.74 11.70
CA TRP A 32 -15.10 8.01 12.27
C TRP A 32 -14.02 8.74 13.07
N GLU A 33 -12.94 8.05 13.42
CA GLU A 33 -11.92 8.57 14.32
C GLU A 33 -10.66 8.96 13.56
N THR A 34 -10.50 8.57 12.30
CA THR A 34 -9.30 8.84 11.50
C THR A 34 -9.07 10.33 11.25
N VAL A 35 -7.81 10.68 10.97
CA VAL A 35 -7.43 11.99 10.43
C VAL A 35 -6.94 11.79 8.98
N PRO A 36 -7.72 12.16 7.96
CA PRO A 36 -7.27 12.08 6.57
C PRO A 36 -6.00 12.90 6.34
N GLN A 37 -4.99 12.26 5.75
CA GLN A 37 -3.65 12.84 5.56
C GLN A 37 -3.06 12.48 4.19
N PRO A 38 -2.19 13.33 3.60
CA PRO A 38 -1.63 13.09 2.29
C PRO A 38 -0.54 12.01 2.32
N CYS A 39 -0.55 11.12 1.32
CA CYS A 39 0.54 10.15 1.15
C CYS A 39 1.89 10.82 0.88
N TRP A 40 1.89 12.05 0.38
CA TRP A 40 3.07 12.90 0.23
C TRP A 40 3.04 13.99 1.30
N ASP A 41 3.80 13.80 2.37
CA ASP A 41 3.85 14.73 3.50
C ASP A 41 5.00 15.73 3.29
N ALA A 42 4.65 16.90 2.76
CA ALA A 42 5.57 18.01 2.50
C ALA A 42 5.56 19.09 3.60
N PHE A 43 4.86 18.83 4.72
CA PHE A 43 4.59 19.80 5.80
C PHE A 43 3.82 21.05 5.32
N THR A 44 3.02 20.90 4.26
CA THR A 44 2.18 21.98 3.71
C THR A 44 0.79 22.03 4.33
N ALA A 45 0.41 21.00 5.09
CA ALA A 45 -0.85 20.88 5.82
C ALA A 45 -0.62 20.10 7.12
N GLY A 46 -1.52 20.23 8.09
CA GLY A 46 -1.37 19.63 9.42
C GLY A 46 -0.63 20.56 10.39
N GLY A 47 0.15 19.98 11.31
CA GLY A 47 0.98 20.70 12.26
C GLY A 47 2.38 21.03 11.72
N ALA A 48 3.30 21.37 12.62
CA ALA A 48 4.68 21.73 12.26
C ALA A 48 5.44 20.60 11.54
N ASN A 49 5.09 19.35 11.82
CA ASN A 49 5.69 18.16 11.21
C ASN A 49 4.71 17.47 10.23
N GLY A 50 3.80 18.25 9.63
CA GLY A 50 2.70 17.72 8.84
C GLY A 50 1.75 16.90 9.69
N PHE A 51 1.57 15.63 9.33
CA PHE A 51 0.74 14.69 10.09
C PHE A 51 1.57 13.57 10.74
N LEU A 52 2.90 13.66 10.72
CA LEU A 52 3.74 12.52 11.09
C LEU A 52 3.76 12.24 12.59
N ASP A 53 3.76 13.29 13.40
CA ASP A 53 3.89 13.22 14.87
C ASP A 53 2.63 12.74 15.59
N ILE A 54 1.49 12.72 14.91
CA ILE A 54 0.26 12.08 15.42
C ILE A 54 0.24 10.55 15.22
N PHE A 55 1.17 10.00 14.41
CA PHE A 55 1.25 8.57 14.12
C PHE A 55 2.53 7.91 14.61
N GLN A 56 3.63 8.65 14.69
CA GLN A 56 4.93 8.13 15.07
C GLN A 56 5.62 9.07 16.06
N LYS A 57 6.39 8.49 16.97
CA LYS A 57 7.29 9.24 17.84
C LYS A 57 8.71 9.16 17.29
N ALA A 58 9.31 10.31 17.02
CA ALA A 58 10.70 10.43 16.55
C ALA A 58 11.36 11.67 17.19
N SER A 59 12.68 11.75 17.17
CA SER A 59 13.43 12.94 17.60
C SER A 59 13.38 14.08 16.57
N GLY A 60 12.97 13.79 15.34
CA GLY A 60 12.77 14.75 14.26
C GLY A 60 12.03 14.09 13.10
N PHE A 61 11.46 14.92 12.22
CA PHE A 61 10.66 14.47 11.09
C PHE A 61 11.19 15.03 9.77
N ALA A 62 11.20 14.19 8.75
CA ALA A 62 11.55 14.56 7.38
C ALA A 62 10.29 14.53 6.51
N LYS A 63 10.24 15.46 5.55
CA LYS A 63 9.29 15.41 4.44
C LYS A 63 9.47 14.07 3.74
N GLN A 64 8.38 13.36 3.48
CA GLN A 64 8.43 11.97 3.05
C GLN A 64 7.20 11.60 2.25
N TRP A 65 7.28 10.47 1.56
CA TRP A 65 6.12 9.83 0.94
C TRP A 65 5.92 8.43 1.50
N LYS A 66 4.66 8.00 1.57
CA LYS A 66 4.28 6.68 2.08
C LYS A 66 3.01 6.19 1.37
N TYR A 67 3.03 4.95 0.93
CA TYR A 67 1.89 4.29 0.29
C TYR A 67 1.59 2.95 0.95
N THR A 68 0.32 2.58 0.91
CA THR A 68 -0.18 1.31 1.44
C THR A 68 -0.98 0.65 0.33
N ALA A 69 -0.63 -0.59 -0.02
CA ALA A 69 -1.42 -1.40 -0.95
C ALA A 69 -2.39 -2.28 -0.16
N ALA A 70 -3.60 -2.45 -0.70
CA ALA A 70 -4.60 -3.43 -0.28
C ALA A 70 -4.41 -4.69 -1.13
N PRO A 71 -3.74 -5.75 -0.62
CA PRO A 71 -3.27 -6.85 -1.45
C PRO A 71 -4.40 -7.71 -2.02
N ASP A 72 -5.60 -7.68 -1.41
CA ASP A 72 -6.81 -8.29 -1.95
C ASP A 72 -7.28 -7.61 -3.25
N ALA A 73 -7.15 -6.28 -3.35
CA ALA A 73 -7.49 -5.53 -4.55
C ALA A 73 -6.53 -5.85 -5.71
N ASP A 74 -5.22 -5.93 -5.41
CA ASP A 74 -4.20 -6.34 -6.37
C ASP A 74 -4.48 -7.77 -6.87
N ALA A 75 -4.77 -8.71 -5.95
CA ALA A 75 -5.11 -10.08 -6.29
C ALA A 75 -6.40 -10.18 -7.14
N ARG A 76 -7.42 -9.39 -6.82
CA ARG A 76 -8.67 -9.32 -7.60
C ARG A 76 -8.44 -8.80 -9.01
N ALA A 77 -7.56 -7.80 -9.18
CA ALA A 77 -7.17 -7.32 -10.51
C ALA A 77 -6.46 -8.40 -11.33
N ILE A 78 -5.55 -9.16 -10.70
CA ILE A 78 -4.85 -10.28 -11.34
C ILE A 78 -5.86 -11.37 -11.74
N GLN A 79 -6.80 -11.71 -10.85
CA GLN A 79 -7.87 -12.69 -11.12
C GLN A 79 -8.74 -12.27 -12.31
N ALA A 80 -9.13 -10.99 -12.38
CA ALA A 80 -9.91 -10.47 -13.50
C ALA A 80 -9.14 -10.58 -14.82
N VAL A 81 -7.84 -10.26 -14.82
CA VAL A 81 -6.99 -10.35 -16.01
C VAL A 81 -6.74 -11.80 -16.43
N TYR A 82 -6.69 -12.75 -15.49
CA TYR A 82 -6.64 -14.18 -15.82
C TYR A 82 -7.84 -14.60 -16.68
N TRP A 83 -9.06 -14.22 -16.27
CA TRP A 83 -10.27 -14.54 -17.04
C TRP A 83 -10.32 -13.80 -18.38
N ALA A 84 -9.96 -12.52 -18.39
CA ALA A 84 -9.87 -11.77 -19.64
C ALA A 84 -8.92 -12.42 -20.65
N LYS A 85 -7.77 -12.93 -20.18
CA LYS A 85 -6.81 -13.67 -21.02
C LYS A 85 -7.41 -14.97 -21.55
N ARG A 86 -8.05 -15.75 -20.68
CA ARG A 86 -8.73 -17.01 -21.05
C ARG A 86 -9.78 -16.78 -22.15
N TRP A 87 -10.68 -15.82 -21.94
CA TRP A 87 -11.74 -15.52 -22.90
C TRP A 87 -11.21 -14.92 -24.20
N ALA A 88 -10.17 -14.09 -24.13
CA ALA A 88 -9.55 -13.57 -25.34
C ALA A 88 -8.93 -14.69 -26.18
N ASP A 89 -8.23 -15.64 -25.56
CA ASP A 89 -7.61 -16.76 -26.26
C ASP A 89 -8.66 -17.68 -26.90
N GLU A 90 -9.79 -17.92 -26.23
CA GLU A 90 -10.93 -18.66 -26.78
C GLU A 90 -11.53 -18.00 -28.04
N GLN A 91 -11.36 -16.68 -28.18
CA GLN A 91 -11.80 -15.89 -29.34
C GLN A 91 -10.69 -15.63 -30.36
N GLY A 92 -9.58 -16.39 -30.32
CA GLY A 92 -8.45 -16.24 -31.26
C GLY A 92 -7.34 -15.29 -30.81
N GLY A 93 -7.40 -14.80 -29.57
CA GLY A 93 -6.37 -14.00 -28.92
C GLY A 93 -6.54 -12.49 -29.05
N SER A 94 -5.87 -11.73 -28.18
CA SER A 94 -5.86 -10.26 -28.23
C SER A 94 -4.53 -9.67 -27.77
N GLN A 95 -3.90 -8.85 -28.62
CA GLN A 95 -2.64 -8.19 -28.30
C GLN A 95 -2.77 -7.20 -27.12
N SER A 96 -3.91 -6.51 -27.00
CA SER A 96 -4.16 -5.59 -25.89
C SER A 96 -4.30 -6.35 -24.57
N VAL A 97 -5.02 -7.48 -24.56
CA VAL A 97 -5.14 -8.35 -23.38
C VAL A 97 -3.79 -8.96 -23.01
N ASN A 98 -2.98 -9.37 -23.98
CA ASN A 98 -1.61 -9.86 -23.74
C ASN A 98 -0.73 -8.81 -23.06
N ALA A 99 -0.85 -7.53 -23.45
CA ALA A 99 -0.11 -6.45 -22.80
C ALA A 99 -0.58 -6.20 -21.35
N ILE A 100 -1.88 -6.30 -21.09
CA ILE A 100 -2.44 -6.18 -19.74
C ILE A 100 -2.05 -7.38 -18.86
N ALA A 101 -2.06 -8.59 -19.41
CA ALA A 101 -1.61 -9.80 -18.72
C ALA A 101 -0.17 -9.66 -18.21
N ARG A 102 0.74 -9.10 -19.02
CA ARG A 102 2.12 -8.80 -18.57
C ARG A 102 2.16 -7.82 -17.39
N LYS A 103 1.30 -6.80 -17.40
CA LYS A 103 1.18 -5.86 -16.27
C LYS A 103 0.63 -6.54 -15.01
N ALA A 104 -0.37 -7.42 -15.16
CA ALA A 104 -0.90 -8.20 -14.05
C ALA A 104 0.14 -9.17 -13.47
N SER A 105 0.94 -9.82 -14.32
CA SER A 105 2.07 -10.64 -13.86
C SER A 105 3.09 -9.83 -13.06
N LYS A 106 3.44 -8.62 -13.53
CA LYS A 106 4.30 -7.69 -12.76
C LYS A 106 3.66 -7.29 -11.44
N LEU A 107 2.37 -6.99 -11.42
CA LEU A 107 1.64 -6.68 -10.18
C LEU A 107 1.70 -7.86 -9.20
N GLY A 108 1.48 -9.09 -9.67
CA GLY A 108 1.57 -10.31 -8.87
C GLY A 108 2.97 -10.52 -8.28
N ASP A 109 4.01 -10.19 -9.03
CA ASP A 109 5.39 -10.26 -8.55
C ASP A 109 5.64 -9.31 -7.37
N PHE A 110 5.17 -8.08 -7.46
CA PHE A 110 5.21 -7.11 -6.35
C PHE A 110 4.22 -7.42 -5.22
N ALA A 111 3.12 -8.14 -5.49
CA ALA A 111 2.15 -8.54 -4.48
C ALA A 111 2.72 -9.57 -3.49
N ARG A 112 3.78 -10.29 -3.87
CA ARG A 112 4.51 -11.22 -2.98
C ARG A 112 5.04 -10.55 -1.71
N CYS A 113 5.29 -9.24 -1.73
CA CYS A 113 5.66 -8.50 -0.52
C CYS A 113 4.58 -8.57 0.58
N SER A 114 3.31 -8.83 0.23
CA SER A 114 2.24 -9.05 1.21
C SER A 114 2.33 -10.39 1.93
N PHE A 115 3.21 -11.31 1.50
CA PHE A 115 3.33 -12.65 2.08
C PHE A 115 4.23 -12.71 3.31
N PHE A 116 4.86 -11.60 3.68
CA PHE A 116 5.84 -11.53 4.76
C PHE A 116 5.25 -10.85 5.98
N ASP A 117 5.70 -11.29 7.16
CA ASP A 117 5.49 -10.56 8.41
C ASP A 117 5.89 -9.09 8.26
N LYS A 118 5.14 -8.19 8.91
CA LYS A 118 5.28 -6.73 8.79
C LYS A 118 6.73 -6.24 8.98
N TYR A 119 7.49 -6.91 9.84
CA TYR A 119 8.89 -6.57 10.13
C TYR A 119 9.85 -7.72 9.83
N PHE A 120 9.46 -8.62 8.90
CA PHE A 120 10.24 -9.78 8.49
C PHE A 120 10.68 -10.66 9.67
N LYS A 121 9.86 -10.77 10.72
CA LYS A 121 10.13 -11.68 11.84
C LYS A 121 9.76 -13.11 11.48
N LYS A 122 10.53 -14.08 11.98
CA LYS A 122 10.23 -15.50 11.82
C LYS A 122 8.83 -15.81 12.37
N LEU A 123 8.06 -16.60 11.63
CA LEU A 123 6.72 -17.02 12.06
C LEU A 123 6.76 -17.73 13.41
N GLY A 124 5.77 -17.45 14.25
CA GLY A 124 5.68 -17.98 15.61
C GLY A 124 6.50 -17.23 16.66
N CYS A 125 7.29 -16.22 16.27
CA CYS A 125 7.91 -15.30 17.23
C CYS A 125 6.84 -14.60 18.08
N ARG A 126 7.06 -14.52 19.41
CA ARG A 126 6.13 -13.92 20.39
C ARG A 126 6.68 -12.69 21.10
N SER A 127 7.85 -12.18 20.68
CA SER A 127 8.50 -11.02 21.29
C SER A 127 8.91 -10.00 20.23
N ARG A 128 8.82 -8.71 20.57
CA ARG A 128 9.32 -7.63 19.70
C ARG A 128 10.84 -7.69 19.49
N SER A 129 11.56 -8.35 20.41
CA SER A 129 13.03 -8.46 20.37
C SER A 129 13.57 -9.60 19.48
N CYS A 130 12.72 -10.43 18.87
CA CYS A 130 13.21 -11.48 17.96
C CYS A 130 14.05 -10.86 16.83
N PRO A 131 15.11 -11.54 16.35
CA PRO A 131 15.82 -11.10 15.16
C PRO A 131 14.91 -11.13 13.93
N THR A 132 15.24 -10.33 12.92
CA THR A 132 14.63 -10.43 11.59
C THR A 132 15.17 -11.67 10.87
N ALA A 133 14.33 -12.28 10.03
CA ALA A 133 14.75 -13.36 9.14
C ALA A 133 15.49 -12.78 7.92
N SER A 134 16.51 -13.48 7.45
CA SER A 134 17.20 -13.23 6.16
C SER A 134 16.78 -14.23 5.07
N ASP A 135 15.81 -15.08 5.38
CA ASP A 135 15.25 -16.11 4.53
C ASP A 135 13.71 -16.02 4.49
N TYR A 136 13.07 -17.01 3.89
CA TYR A 136 11.61 -17.08 3.77
C TYR A 136 10.90 -17.54 5.06
N THR A 137 11.59 -17.66 6.20
CA THR A 137 10.94 -18.08 7.46
C THR A 137 10.03 -17.01 8.07
N SER A 138 10.03 -15.79 7.51
CA SER A 138 9.05 -14.74 7.79
C SER A 138 7.87 -14.72 6.81
N ALA A 139 7.90 -15.55 5.75
CA ALA A 139 6.84 -15.63 4.77
C ALA A 139 5.73 -16.57 5.26
N HIS A 140 4.53 -16.04 5.49
CA HIS A 140 3.32 -16.81 5.77
C HIS A 140 2.59 -17.28 4.52
N TYR A 141 2.99 -16.82 3.32
CA TYR A 141 2.40 -17.23 2.02
C TYR A 141 0.89 -17.00 1.90
N LEU A 142 0.39 -16.03 2.66
CA LEU A 142 -1.00 -15.56 2.62
C LEU A 142 -1.01 -14.08 2.21
N ILE A 143 -2.14 -13.64 1.66
CA ILE A 143 -2.41 -12.23 1.36
C ILE A 143 -2.70 -11.53 2.69
N SER A 144 -1.74 -10.77 3.21
CA SER A 144 -1.92 -9.99 4.46
C SER A 144 -2.78 -8.75 4.26
N TRP A 145 -3.12 -8.07 5.37
CA TRP A 145 -3.95 -6.86 5.37
C TRP A 145 -3.37 -5.74 4.51
N TYR A 146 -2.04 -5.59 4.50
CA TYR A 146 -1.35 -4.61 3.68
C TYR A 146 0.12 -4.93 3.49
N LYS A 147 0.68 -4.35 2.43
CA LYS A 147 2.10 -3.99 2.37
C LYS A 147 2.21 -2.47 2.31
N ALA A 148 3.27 -1.91 2.88
CA ALA A 148 3.53 -0.47 2.84
C ALA A 148 4.99 -0.20 2.43
N TRP A 149 5.22 0.94 1.78
CA TRP A 149 6.54 1.41 1.40
C TRP A 149 6.57 2.94 1.44
N GLY A 150 7.73 3.51 1.74
CA GLY A 150 7.92 4.95 1.86
C GLY A 150 9.39 5.35 1.74
N GLY A 151 9.64 6.66 1.68
CA GLY A 151 10.97 7.25 1.54
C GLY A 151 10.98 8.76 1.62
#